data_AF-A0A5M9MRC8-F1
#
_entry.id   AF-A0A5M9MRC8-F1
#
_cell.length_a   1.000
_cell.length_b   1.000
_cell.length_c   1.000
_cell.angle_alpha   90.00
_cell.angle_beta   90.00
_cell.angle_gamma   90.00
#
_symmetry.space_group_name_H-M   'P 1'
#
loop_
_entity.id
_entity.type
_entity.pdbx_description
1 polymer ?
#
loop_
_entity_poly.entity_id
_entity_poly.type
_entity_poly.pdbx_seq_one_letter_code
_entity_poly.pdbx_strand_id
1 'polypeptide(L)'
;MLSKTLLLVSLLAIQGASALDPKCAPGGHPTTITPAKLKGCNGYQNKKFFYTDTQDGSLVMKVPGSPDNSDCVTTPNSKHCRSEFRELAPDSGDKASWDPSESTNRLKATLTVTNPDDSKHGTVIGQIHIDDKISSKPVCELYYSKSGDLTMGVERTRDGGDSKFTKVGNVAVGTKFTYEIRYESDKLSVSINGGSPKSLDTYELKSPKSYFKAGNYNQGESASEVHFYELTVQH
;
A
#
# COMPACT_ATOMS: atom_id res chain seq x y z
N MET A 1 4.68 29.53 -35.70
CA MET A 1 3.24 29.67 -35.97
C MET A 1 2.49 28.75 -35.04
N LEU A 2 1.73 29.32 -34.11
CA LEU A 2 0.65 28.59 -33.46
C LEU A 2 -0.40 28.26 -34.53
N SER A 3 -0.83 27.01 -34.58
CA SER A 3 -2.25 26.74 -34.80
C SER A 3 -2.68 25.71 -33.77
N LYS A 4 -3.72 26.11 -33.06
CA LYS A 4 -4.31 25.45 -31.91
C LYS A 4 -4.90 24.12 -32.34
N THR A 5 -4.76 23.10 -31.49
CA THR A 5 -5.84 22.13 -31.32
C THR A 5 -6.24 22.15 -29.86
N LEU A 6 -7.47 22.62 -29.71
CA LEU A 6 -8.28 22.65 -28.52
C LEU A 6 -8.51 21.21 -28.05
N LEU A 7 -8.18 20.89 -26.79
CA LEU A 7 -9.11 20.11 -25.98
C LEU A 7 -9.08 20.65 -24.55
N LEU A 8 -10.30 20.83 -24.05
CA LEU A 8 -10.70 21.80 -23.05
C LEU A 8 -10.38 21.33 -21.62
N VAL A 9 -10.04 22.33 -20.83
CA VAL A 9 -9.99 22.38 -19.37
C VAL A 9 -11.38 22.12 -18.75
N SER A 10 -11.40 21.61 -17.53
CA SER A 10 -12.32 22.18 -16.54
C SER A 10 -11.60 22.40 -15.21
N LEU A 11 -11.38 23.68 -14.90
CA LEU A 11 -11.48 24.20 -13.55
C LEU A 11 -12.95 24.10 -13.12
N LEU A 12 -13.19 23.76 -11.86
CA LEU A 12 -14.29 24.40 -11.15
C LEU A 12 -13.72 25.15 -9.94
N ALA A 13 -13.89 26.47 -9.94
CA ALA A 13 -14.03 27.20 -8.70
C ALA A 13 -15.40 26.80 -8.11
N ILE A 14 -15.45 26.44 -6.84
CA ILE A 14 -16.69 26.57 -6.08
C ILE A 14 -16.41 27.54 -4.94
N GLN A 15 -16.78 28.81 -5.18
CA GLN A 15 -17.38 29.62 -4.14
C GLN A 15 -18.67 28.89 -3.71
N GLY A 16 -18.73 28.45 -2.46
CA GLY A 16 -19.98 28.19 -1.74
C GLY A 16 -20.95 27.11 -2.28
N ALA A 17 -21.12 26.08 -1.45
CA ALA A 17 -22.36 25.39 -1.10
C ALA A 17 -22.75 24.07 -1.80
N SER A 18 -23.18 23.16 -0.92
CA SER A 18 -23.91 21.89 -1.10
C SER A 18 -23.05 20.66 -1.39
N ALA A 19 -22.90 19.81 -0.37
CA ALA A 19 -22.33 18.46 -0.50
C ALA A 19 -23.11 17.67 -1.56
N LEU A 20 -22.41 17.22 -2.61
CA LEU A 20 -22.94 16.21 -3.53
C LEU A 20 -22.77 14.83 -2.87
N ASP A 21 -23.82 14.00 -2.90
CA ASP A 21 -23.79 12.61 -2.46
C ASP A 21 -22.64 11.86 -3.18
N PRO A 22 -21.64 11.32 -2.45
CA PRO A 22 -20.51 10.59 -3.01
C PRO A 22 -20.92 9.44 -3.96
N LYS A 23 -22.15 8.90 -3.80
CA LYS A 23 -22.71 7.84 -4.65
C LYS A 23 -23.02 8.28 -6.09
N CYS A 24 -23.02 9.58 -6.37
CA CYS A 24 -23.35 10.14 -7.68
C CYS A 24 -22.12 10.51 -8.53
N ALA A 25 -20.89 10.28 -8.03
CA ALA A 25 -19.68 10.52 -8.81
C ALA A 25 -19.49 9.41 -9.87
N PRO A 26 -19.39 9.72 -11.17
CA PRO A 26 -19.15 8.71 -12.21
C PRO A 26 -17.84 7.99 -11.90
N GLY A 27 -17.91 6.66 -11.76
CA GLY A 27 -16.83 5.80 -11.28
C GLY A 27 -15.46 6.18 -11.85
N GLY A 28 -14.59 6.71 -11.00
CA GLY A 28 -13.22 7.03 -11.37
C GLY A 28 -12.30 5.83 -11.18
N HIS A 29 -11.17 5.84 -11.89
CA HIS A 29 -10.09 4.89 -11.66
C HIS A 29 -8.97 5.56 -10.85
N PRO A 30 -8.32 4.86 -9.91
CA PRO A 30 -7.14 5.37 -9.25
C PRO A 30 -6.08 5.76 -10.27
N THR A 31 -5.47 6.93 -10.07
CA THR A 31 -4.36 7.36 -10.92
C THR A 31 -3.16 6.44 -10.67
N THR A 32 -2.61 5.87 -11.73
CA THR A 32 -1.35 5.09 -11.67
C THR A 32 -0.21 5.94 -12.21
N ILE A 33 0.85 6.10 -11.41
CA ILE A 33 2.05 6.85 -11.78
C ILE A 33 3.15 5.87 -12.15
N THR A 34 3.75 6.05 -13.33
CA THR A 34 4.81 5.17 -13.82
C THR A 34 6.14 5.43 -13.11
N PRO A 35 7.07 4.46 -13.06
CA PRO A 35 8.40 4.66 -12.47
C PRO A 35 9.15 5.87 -13.03
N ALA A 36 9.04 6.13 -14.35
CA ALA A 36 9.68 7.27 -14.99
C ALA A 36 9.18 8.62 -14.47
N LYS A 37 7.90 8.69 -14.07
CA LYS A 37 7.32 9.88 -13.44
C LYS A 37 7.61 9.97 -11.94
N LEU A 38 7.88 8.85 -11.27
CA LEU A 38 8.18 8.83 -9.82
C LEU A 38 9.62 9.22 -9.50
N LYS A 39 10.58 8.89 -10.37
CA LYS A 39 12.02 9.02 -10.09
C LYS A 39 12.53 10.47 -10.12
N GLY A 40 13.57 10.71 -9.31
CA GLY A 40 14.37 11.94 -9.31
C GLY A 40 13.80 13.09 -8.47
N CYS A 41 14.58 14.16 -8.31
CA CYS A 41 14.19 15.32 -7.49
C CYS A 41 12.95 16.08 -7.99
N ASN A 42 12.61 15.91 -9.28
CA ASN A 42 11.40 16.46 -9.91
C ASN A 42 10.35 15.37 -10.17
N GLY A 43 10.45 14.24 -9.49
CA GLY A 43 9.46 13.16 -9.55
C GLY A 43 8.07 13.64 -9.14
N TYR A 44 7.07 12.82 -9.39
CA TYR A 44 5.66 13.13 -9.14
C TYR A 44 5.45 13.56 -7.69
N GLN A 45 4.74 14.68 -7.53
CA GLN A 45 4.35 15.24 -6.24
C GLN A 45 2.86 15.60 -6.29
N ASN A 46 2.14 15.25 -5.24
CA ASN A 46 0.78 15.63 -4.97
C ASN A 46 0.65 15.93 -3.48
N LYS A 47 0.63 17.22 -3.14
CA LYS A 47 0.57 17.70 -1.75
C LYS A 47 -0.63 17.17 -0.95
N LYS A 48 -1.66 16.64 -1.60
CA LYS A 48 -2.83 16.04 -0.92
C LYS A 48 -2.59 14.58 -0.54
N PHE A 49 -1.82 13.81 -1.31
CA PHE A 49 -1.81 12.33 -1.23
C PHE A 49 -0.43 11.65 -1.28
N PHE A 50 0.56 12.26 -1.93
CA PHE A 50 1.86 11.65 -2.20
C PHE A 50 2.90 12.73 -2.42
N TYR A 51 3.76 13.02 -1.44
CA TYR A 51 4.78 14.04 -1.60
C TYR A 51 5.99 13.83 -0.69
N THR A 52 7.12 14.45 -1.02
CA THR A 52 8.29 14.47 -0.15
C THR A 52 8.16 15.60 0.86
N ASP A 53 8.21 15.28 2.14
CA ASP A 53 8.27 16.29 3.20
C ASP A 53 9.64 16.98 3.17
N THR A 54 9.62 18.31 3.11
CA THR A 54 10.86 19.10 3.03
C THR A 54 11.60 19.23 4.37
N GLN A 55 10.96 18.90 5.49
CA GLN A 55 11.54 19.02 6.82
C GLN A 55 12.37 17.78 7.19
N ASP A 56 11.86 16.59 6.88
CA ASP A 56 12.51 15.33 7.28
C ASP A 56 12.87 14.39 6.11
N GLY A 57 12.53 14.78 4.87
CA GLY A 57 12.82 14.04 3.65
C GLY A 57 11.97 12.78 3.46
N SER A 58 10.99 12.52 4.31
CA SER A 58 10.11 11.36 4.19
C SER A 58 9.19 11.47 2.97
N LEU A 59 8.81 10.33 2.43
CA LEU A 59 7.75 10.21 1.44
C LEU A 59 6.40 10.06 2.17
N VAL A 60 5.60 11.12 2.16
CA VAL A 60 4.28 11.19 2.78
C VAL A 60 3.24 10.59 1.87
N MET A 61 2.52 9.58 2.37
CA MET A 61 1.42 8.90 1.70
C MET A 61 0.14 9.03 2.50
N LYS A 62 -0.85 9.74 1.95
CA LYS A 62 -2.13 10.02 2.59
C LYS A 62 -3.28 9.37 1.84
N VAL A 63 -4.26 8.92 2.60
CA VAL A 63 -5.56 8.47 2.09
C VAL A 63 -6.65 9.26 2.83
N PRO A 64 -7.60 9.91 2.13
CA PRO A 64 -8.54 10.85 2.75
C PRO A 64 -9.67 10.17 3.54
N GLY A 65 -9.88 8.87 3.36
CA GLY A 65 -10.98 8.11 3.93
C GLY A 65 -11.40 6.99 2.97
N SER A 66 -12.62 6.48 3.15
CA SER A 66 -13.21 5.47 2.26
C SER A 66 -13.90 6.10 1.05
N PRO A 67 -14.32 5.30 0.06
CA PRO A 67 -15.17 5.79 -1.03
C PRO A 67 -16.54 6.32 -0.58
N ASP A 68 -17.04 5.86 0.57
CA ASP A 68 -18.37 6.25 1.07
C ASP A 68 -18.39 7.65 1.69
N ASN A 69 -17.22 8.20 2.07
CA ASN A 69 -17.12 9.46 2.80
C ASN A 69 -16.10 10.45 2.24
N SER A 70 -15.43 10.13 1.13
CA SER A 70 -14.40 10.97 0.52
C SER A 70 -14.37 10.84 -1.00
N ASP A 71 -13.66 11.73 -1.68
CA ASP A 71 -13.47 11.70 -3.15
C ASP A 71 -12.56 10.55 -3.64
N CYS A 72 -12.33 9.54 -2.81
CA CYS A 72 -11.49 8.42 -3.17
C CYS A 72 -12.21 7.45 -4.13
N VAL A 73 -11.42 6.84 -5.02
CA VAL A 73 -11.87 5.78 -5.93
C VAL A 73 -11.05 4.51 -5.73
N THR A 74 -11.62 3.35 -6.09
CA THR A 74 -10.97 2.04 -5.90
C THR A 74 -10.71 1.33 -7.23
N THR A 75 -9.83 0.32 -7.19
CA THR A 75 -9.60 -0.60 -8.31
C THR A 75 -10.69 -1.69 -8.35
N PRO A 76 -10.95 -2.36 -9.50
CA PRO A 76 -12.02 -3.36 -9.65
C PRO A 76 -12.08 -4.49 -8.61
N ASN A 77 -10.95 -4.82 -7.95
CA ASN A 77 -10.87 -5.88 -6.94
C ASN A 77 -10.62 -5.37 -5.52
N SER A 78 -10.85 -4.08 -5.26
CA SER A 78 -10.68 -3.50 -3.95
C SER A 78 -11.87 -2.64 -3.56
N LYS A 79 -12.23 -2.73 -2.27
CA LYS A 79 -13.22 -1.87 -1.64
C LYS A 79 -12.59 -0.68 -0.93
N HIS A 80 -11.27 -0.62 -0.85
CA HIS A 80 -10.60 0.38 -0.03
C HIS A 80 -9.57 1.21 -0.79
N CYS A 81 -9.35 2.39 -0.24
CA CYS A 81 -8.55 3.46 -0.77
C CYS A 81 -7.06 3.29 -0.47
N ARG A 82 -6.21 3.72 -1.39
CA ARG A 82 -4.76 3.55 -1.21
C ARG A 82 -3.93 4.64 -1.89
N SER A 83 -2.79 4.93 -1.26
CA SER A 83 -1.60 5.53 -1.88
C SER A 83 -0.48 4.52 -1.64
N GLU A 84 -0.19 3.69 -2.65
CA GLU A 84 0.56 2.45 -2.44
C GLU A 84 1.38 2.07 -3.66
N PHE A 85 2.62 1.63 -3.41
CA PHE A 85 3.48 1.06 -4.44
C PHE A 85 3.10 -0.39 -4.76
N ARG A 86 3.23 -0.73 -6.03
CA ARG A 86 3.23 -2.10 -6.55
C ARG A 86 4.60 -2.36 -7.16
N GLU A 87 5.28 -3.40 -6.69
CA GLU A 87 6.61 -3.79 -7.18
C GLU A 87 6.61 -3.97 -8.70
N LEU A 88 7.65 -3.60 -9.43
CA LEU A 88 7.78 -3.92 -10.85
C LEU A 88 9.10 -4.65 -11.06
N ALA A 89 9.16 -5.51 -12.08
CA ALA A 89 10.39 -6.18 -12.46
C ALA A 89 11.43 -5.11 -12.83
N PRO A 90 12.63 -5.10 -12.21
CA PRO A 90 13.59 -4.01 -12.38
C PRO A 90 14.07 -3.86 -13.82
N ASP A 91 14.18 -4.98 -14.54
CA ASP A 91 14.79 -5.03 -15.88
C ASP A 91 13.81 -4.62 -16.99
N SER A 92 12.55 -5.06 -16.90
CA SER A 92 11.55 -4.80 -17.96
C SER A 92 10.58 -3.68 -17.60
N GLY A 93 10.43 -3.35 -16.32
CA GLY A 93 9.37 -2.47 -15.83
C GLY A 93 7.97 -3.11 -15.87
N ASP A 94 7.88 -4.41 -16.20
CA ASP A 94 6.63 -5.16 -16.17
C ASP A 94 6.17 -5.41 -14.74
N LYS A 95 4.95 -5.92 -14.62
CA LYS A 95 4.44 -6.49 -13.38
C LYS A 95 5.37 -7.61 -12.87
N ALA A 96 6.10 -7.37 -11.78
CA ALA A 96 6.80 -8.38 -11.00
C ALA A 96 5.89 -9.57 -10.67
N SER A 97 6.51 -10.76 -10.71
CA SER A 97 5.95 -12.08 -10.39
C SER A 97 7.13 -13.03 -10.11
N TRP A 98 7.53 -13.11 -8.85
CA TRP A 98 8.66 -13.92 -8.38
C TRP A 98 8.18 -15.19 -7.68
N ASP A 99 9.06 -16.20 -7.61
CA ASP A 99 8.77 -17.51 -7.02
C ASP A 99 9.20 -17.53 -5.54
N PRO A 100 8.29 -17.87 -4.58
CA PRO A 100 8.65 -17.96 -3.17
C PRO A 100 9.68 -19.03 -2.82
N SER A 101 9.94 -19.99 -3.71
CA SER A 101 10.99 -21.00 -3.53
C SER A 101 12.40 -20.45 -3.71
N GLU A 102 12.54 -19.25 -4.30
CA GLU A 102 13.83 -18.58 -4.42
C GLU A 102 14.45 -18.27 -3.05
N SER A 103 15.78 -18.23 -3.03
CA SER A 103 16.56 -18.08 -1.80
C SER A 103 16.42 -16.72 -1.11
N THR A 104 16.02 -15.68 -1.87
CA THR A 104 15.84 -14.32 -1.37
C THR A 104 14.61 -13.69 -2.01
N ASN A 105 13.67 -13.24 -1.18
CA ASN A 105 12.58 -12.35 -1.58
C ASN A 105 12.22 -11.52 -0.34
N ARG A 106 12.64 -10.25 -0.29
CA ARG A 106 12.53 -9.42 0.91
C ARG A 106 12.02 -8.02 0.60
N LEU A 107 11.07 -7.56 1.38
CA LEU A 107 10.62 -6.17 1.44
C LEU A 107 11.02 -5.59 2.79
N LYS A 108 11.87 -4.55 2.77
CA LYS A 108 12.28 -3.81 3.96
C LYS A 108 11.82 -2.36 3.87
N ALA A 109 11.29 -1.83 4.96
CA ALA A 109 10.91 -0.43 5.07
C ALA A 109 11.34 0.18 6.39
N THR A 110 11.70 1.46 6.34
CA THR A 110 11.82 2.36 7.50
C THR A 110 10.73 3.42 7.38
N LEU A 111 9.84 3.50 8.36
CA LEU A 111 8.63 4.34 8.26
C LEU A 111 8.12 4.82 9.62
N THR A 112 7.23 5.81 9.56
CA THR A 112 6.38 6.25 10.68
C THR A 112 4.93 6.18 10.21
N VAL A 113 4.01 5.70 11.06
CA VAL A 113 2.58 5.86 10.83
C VAL A 113 2.08 6.97 11.75
N THR A 114 1.76 8.14 11.19
CA THR A 114 1.37 9.33 11.96
C THR A 114 -0.12 9.34 12.26
N ASN A 115 -0.93 8.74 11.39
CA ASN A 115 -2.37 8.60 11.59
C ASN A 115 -2.85 7.25 11.00
N PRO A 116 -2.99 6.20 11.82
CA PRO A 116 -3.60 4.94 11.40
C PRO A 116 -5.11 5.10 11.21
N ASP A 117 -5.68 4.35 10.26
CA ASP A 117 -7.14 4.28 10.09
C ASP A 117 -7.84 3.60 11.28
N ASP A 118 -9.17 3.66 11.27
CA ASP A 118 -10.08 3.17 12.31
C ASP A 118 -10.58 1.76 12.09
N SER A 119 -10.01 1.01 11.14
CA SER A 119 -10.39 -0.38 10.95
C SER A 119 -9.98 -1.25 12.14
N LYS A 120 -10.56 -2.47 12.20
CA LYS A 120 -10.32 -3.44 13.28
C LYS A 120 -8.83 -3.76 13.50
N HIS A 121 -8.05 -3.83 12.41
CA HIS A 121 -6.62 -4.18 12.47
C HIS A 121 -5.70 -3.00 12.14
N GLY A 122 -6.24 -1.94 11.54
CA GLY A 122 -5.53 -0.72 11.18
C GLY A 122 -5.10 -0.65 9.72
N THR A 123 -4.25 0.31 9.42
CA THR A 123 -3.78 0.57 8.05
C THR A 123 -2.79 -0.49 7.61
N VAL A 124 -2.95 -1.01 6.39
CA VAL A 124 -2.00 -1.94 5.79
C VAL A 124 -0.81 -1.14 5.24
N ILE A 125 0.38 -1.46 5.73
CA ILE A 125 1.63 -0.71 5.46
C ILE A 125 2.64 -1.48 4.60
N GLY A 126 2.39 -2.77 4.37
CA GLY A 126 3.22 -3.66 3.56
C GLY A 126 2.46 -4.96 3.26
N GLN A 127 2.69 -5.54 2.07
CA GLN A 127 1.99 -6.75 1.63
C GLN A 127 2.90 -7.62 0.77
N ILE A 128 2.52 -8.90 0.72
CA ILE A 128 2.83 -9.79 -0.40
C ILE A 128 1.50 -10.15 -1.04
N HIS A 129 1.37 -9.86 -2.33
CA HIS A 129 0.18 -10.15 -3.10
C HIS A 129 0.43 -11.30 -4.07
N ILE A 130 -0.55 -12.20 -4.21
CA ILE A 130 -0.48 -13.27 -5.20
C ILE A 130 -0.50 -12.64 -6.60
N ASP A 131 0.25 -13.19 -7.56
CA ASP A 131 0.16 -12.78 -8.96
C ASP A 131 -1.30 -12.74 -9.41
N ASP A 132 -1.71 -11.62 -10.00
CA ASP A 132 -3.10 -11.37 -10.44
C ASP A 132 -3.61 -12.45 -11.42
N LYS A 133 -2.72 -13.19 -12.08
CA LYS A 133 -3.06 -14.33 -12.97
C LYS A 133 -3.41 -15.60 -12.20
N ILE A 134 -3.05 -15.70 -10.91
CA ILE A 134 -3.31 -16.84 -10.03
C ILE A 134 -4.46 -16.54 -9.08
N SER A 135 -4.46 -15.38 -8.43
CA SER A 135 -5.52 -14.95 -7.52
C SER A 135 -5.50 -13.43 -7.32
N SER A 136 -6.66 -12.84 -7.02
CA SER A 136 -6.81 -11.44 -6.63
C SER A 136 -6.60 -11.20 -5.12
N LYS A 137 -6.16 -12.22 -4.37
CA LYS A 137 -6.00 -12.19 -2.91
C LYS A 137 -4.54 -11.99 -2.51
N PRO A 138 -4.28 -11.36 -1.34
CA PRO A 138 -2.93 -11.30 -0.81
C PRO A 138 -2.45 -12.67 -0.32
N VAL A 139 -1.14 -12.86 -0.25
CA VAL A 139 -0.56 -13.87 0.66
C VAL A 139 -0.66 -13.34 2.08
N CYS A 140 -0.18 -12.12 2.30
CA CYS A 140 -0.21 -11.49 3.61
C CYS A 140 -0.28 -9.95 3.53
N GLU A 141 -0.79 -9.37 4.60
CA GLU A 141 -0.89 -7.92 4.82
C GLU A 141 -0.42 -7.58 6.25
N LEU A 142 0.49 -6.62 6.37
CA LEU A 142 0.95 -6.09 7.65
C LEU A 142 0.11 -4.87 8.03
N TYR A 143 -0.75 -5.05 9.02
CA TYR A 143 -1.63 -4.02 9.56
C TYR A 143 -0.97 -3.27 10.73
N TYR A 144 -1.22 -1.98 10.83
CA TYR A 144 -0.77 -1.10 11.92
C TYR A 144 -1.96 -0.33 12.51
N SER A 145 -2.30 -0.59 13.78
CA SER A 145 -3.50 -0.05 14.42
C SER A 145 -3.31 1.29 15.14
N LYS A 146 -4.42 1.90 15.59
CA LYS A 146 -4.41 3.08 16.47
C LYS A 146 -3.78 2.85 17.84
N SER A 147 -3.65 1.59 18.29
CA SER A 147 -2.91 1.24 19.51
C SER A 147 -1.42 1.00 19.26
N GLY A 148 -0.96 1.16 18.01
CA GLY A 148 0.41 0.86 17.59
C GLY A 148 0.68 -0.63 17.41
N ASP A 149 -0.35 -1.48 17.42
CA ASP A 149 -0.18 -2.92 17.24
C ASP A 149 0.11 -3.25 15.77
N LEU A 150 1.14 -4.07 15.57
CA LEU A 150 1.48 -4.66 14.28
C LEU A 150 0.88 -6.06 14.22
N THR A 151 0.01 -6.29 13.24
CA THR A 151 -0.66 -7.58 13.04
C THR A 151 -0.45 -8.04 11.61
N MET A 152 0.05 -9.26 11.41
CA MET A 152 0.08 -9.88 10.09
C MET A 152 -1.22 -10.65 9.88
N GLY A 153 -1.98 -10.30 8.84
CA GLY A 153 -3.04 -11.14 8.30
C GLY A 153 -2.47 -12.01 7.19
N VAL A 154 -2.67 -13.32 7.25
CA VAL A 154 -2.25 -14.27 6.21
C VAL A 154 -3.49 -15.01 5.70
N GLU A 155 -3.77 -14.93 4.41
CA GLU A 155 -4.87 -15.67 3.80
C GLU A 155 -4.61 -17.17 3.87
N ARG A 156 -5.63 -17.95 4.23
CA ARG A 156 -5.50 -19.40 4.32
C ARG A 156 -5.59 -20.10 2.96
N THR A 157 -6.32 -19.50 2.03
CA THR A 157 -6.59 -20.06 0.71
C THR A 157 -6.49 -19.00 -0.38
N ARG A 158 -6.35 -19.43 -1.63
CA ARG A 158 -6.29 -18.52 -2.79
C ARG A 158 -7.66 -17.92 -3.15
N ASP A 159 -8.76 -18.50 -2.65
CA ASP A 159 -10.11 -17.95 -2.81
C ASP A 159 -10.33 -16.73 -1.90
N GLY A 160 -9.56 -16.67 -0.80
CA GLY A 160 -9.53 -15.60 0.18
C GLY A 160 -10.79 -15.45 1.02
N GLY A 161 -10.82 -14.43 1.86
CA GLY A 161 -11.90 -14.20 2.81
C GLY A 161 -11.75 -14.98 4.12
N ASP A 162 -10.60 -15.61 4.32
CA ASP A 162 -10.27 -16.36 5.53
C ASP A 162 -8.81 -16.12 5.94
N SER A 163 -8.57 -14.93 6.48
CA SER A 163 -7.27 -14.54 7.00
C SER A 163 -7.04 -14.97 8.45
N LYS A 164 -5.86 -15.51 8.76
CA LYS A 164 -5.36 -15.66 10.13
C LYS A 164 -4.57 -14.42 10.53
N PHE A 165 -5.11 -13.70 11.52
CA PHE A 165 -4.44 -12.55 12.12
C PHE A 165 -3.54 -12.96 13.28
N THR A 166 -2.28 -12.53 13.23
CA THR A 166 -1.26 -12.80 14.24
C THR A 166 -0.59 -11.50 14.64
N LYS A 167 -0.63 -11.12 15.92
CA LYS A 167 0.15 -9.98 16.43
C LYS A 167 1.64 -10.28 16.31
N VAL A 168 2.39 -9.38 15.68
CA VAL A 168 3.83 -9.54 15.39
C VAL A 168 4.69 -8.45 16.04
N GLY A 169 4.09 -7.40 16.59
CA GLY A 169 4.80 -6.37 17.34
C GLY A 169 3.89 -5.29 17.90
N ASN A 170 4.51 -4.31 18.53
CA ASN A 170 3.88 -3.05 18.91
C ASN A 170 4.94 -1.93 18.81
N VAL A 171 4.54 -0.80 18.23
CA VAL A 171 5.33 0.43 18.14
C VAL A 171 4.34 1.57 18.33
N ALA A 172 4.62 2.51 19.25
CA ALA A 172 3.72 3.63 19.49
C ALA A 172 3.48 4.48 18.22
N VAL A 173 2.25 4.97 18.04
CA VAL A 173 1.86 5.81 16.90
C VAL A 173 2.78 7.03 16.80
N GLY A 174 3.17 7.40 15.59
CA GLY A 174 4.11 8.51 15.34
C GLY A 174 5.57 8.17 15.62
N THR A 175 5.89 6.95 16.04
CA THR A 175 7.28 6.51 16.24
C THR A 175 7.84 5.89 14.95
N LYS A 176 9.06 6.28 14.59
CA LYS A 176 9.81 5.68 13.47
C LYS A 176 10.24 4.25 13.83
N PHE A 177 10.02 3.32 12.92
CA PHE A 177 10.41 1.92 13.08
C PHE A 177 10.78 1.28 11.74
N THR A 178 11.29 0.06 11.80
CA THR A 178 11.56 -0.75 10.60
C THR A 178 10.73 -2.03 10.60
N TYR A 179 10.30 -2.49 9.44
CA TYR A 179 9.86 -3.88 9.25
C TYR A 179 10.60 -4.53 8.09
N GLU A 180 10.64 -5.86 8.12
CA GLU A 180 11.06 -6.67 6.97
C GLU A 180 10.13 -7.87 6.81
N ILE A 181 9.49 -7.98 5.64
CA ILE A 181 8.66 -9.13 5.25
C ILE A 181 9.49 -9.98 4.29
N ARG A 182 9.57 -11.28 4.55
CA ARG A 182 10.31 -12.25 3.72
C ARG A 182 9.38 -13.37 3.27
N TYR A 183 9.48 -13.76 2.00
CA TYR A 183 8.85 -14.99 1.51
C TYR A 183 9.79 -15.73 0.58
N GLU A 184 10.71 -16.45 1.21
CA GLU A 184 11.87 -17.05 0.58
C GLU A 184 12.01 -18.49 1.05
N SER A 185 12.50 -19.37 0.17
CA SER A 185 12.59 -20.82 0.43
C SER A 185 11.28 -21.40 0.99
N ASP A 186 10.14 -20.98 0.41
CA ASP A 186 8.79 -21.37 0.79
C ASP A 186 8.36 -20.98 2.22
N LYS A 187 9.05 -20.02 2.86
CA LYS A 187 8.77 -19.61 4.23
C LYS A 187 8.42 -18.14 4.32
N LEU A 188 7.22 -17.85 4.84
CA LEU A 188 6.80 -16.50 5.20
C LEU A 188 7.32 -16.13 6.60
N SER A 189 7.92 -14.95 6.72
CA SER A 189 8.29 -14.38 8.02
C SER A 189 8.25 -12.86 8.02
N VAL A 190 8.14 -12.28 9.22
CA VAL A 190 8.22 -10.84 9.43
C VAL A 190 9.08 -10.50 10.64
N SER A 191 9.90 -9.47 10.53
CA SER A 191 10.64 -8.88 11.65
C SER A 191 10.28 -7.41 11.84
N ILE A 192 10.29 -6.95 13.09
CA ILE A 192 10.07 -5.55 13.47
C ILE A 192 11.33 -5.07 14.20
N ASN A 193 11.84 -3.89 13.85
CA ASN A 193 13.03 -3.27 14.46
C ASN A 193 14.28 -4.16 14.48
N GLY A 194 14.49 -4.96 13.43
CA GLY A 194 15.62 -5.89 13.35
C GLY A 194 15.59 -7.03 14.38
N GLY A 195 14.46 -7.22 15.08
CA GLY A 195 14.26 -8.36 15.97
C GLY A 195 14.22 -9.69 15.21
N SER A 196 14.19 -10.81 15.94
CA SER A 196 14.11 -12.14 15.35
C SER A 196 12.88 -12.27 14.44
N PRO A 197 13.04 -12.77 13.20
CA PRO A 197 11.90 -13.00 12.31
C PRO A 197 10.91 -13.99 12.91
N LYS A 198 9.64 -13.60 12.91
CA LYS A 198 8.52 -14.48 13.29
C LYS A 198 8.02 -15.21 12.05
N SER A 199 8.19 -16.53 12.03
CA SER A 199 7.63 -17.40 10.98
C SER A 199 6.11 -17.47 11.05
N LEU A 200 5.48 -17.54 9.89
CA LEU A 200 4.04 -17.61 9.70
C LEU A 200 3.71 -18.73 8.72
N ASP A 201 2.60 -19.42 8.97
CA ASP A 201 2.11 -20.47 8.08
C ASP A 201 1.45 -19.84 6.84
N THR A 202 1.71 -20.40 5.66
CA THR A 202 1.08 -20.02 4.38
C THR A 202 -0.07 -20.94 4.01
N TYR A 203 -0.44 -21.86 4.91
CA TYR A 203 -1.61 -22.72 4.82
C TYR A 203 -1.72 -23.44 3.47
N GLU A 204 -2.87 -23.32 2.81
CA GLU A 204 -3.17 -23.99 1.55
C GLU A 204 -2.77 -23.14 0.33
N LEU A 205 -2.01 -22.05 0.53
CA LEU A 205 -1.61 -21.18 -0.57
C LEU A 205 -0.63 -21.86 -1.53
N LYS A 206 0.14 -22.85 -1.09
CA LYS A 206 1.09 -23.62 -1.92
C LYS A 206 2.05 -22.72 -2.73
N SER A 207 2.77 -21.82 -2.05
CA SER A 207 3.81 -20.97 -2.64
C SER A 207 3.47 -20.34 -4.00
N PRO A 208 2.38 -19.57 -4.13
CA PRO A 208 2.03 -18.98 -5.41
C PRO A 208 3.04 -17.88 -5.78
N LYS A 209 3.31 -17.72 -7.07
CA LYS A 209 4.06 -16.55 -7.55
C LYS A 209 3.43 -15.27 -7.04
N SER A 210 4.27 -14.33 -6.63
CA SER A 210 3.86 -13.20 -5.82
C SER A 210 4.60 -11.91 -6.19
N TYR A 211 4.16 -10.79 -5.62
CA TYR A 211 4.82 -9.49 -5.71
C TYR A 211 4.61 -8.67 -4.43
N PHE A 212 5.54 -7.76 -4.14
CA PHE A 212 5.46 -6.87 -2.99
C PHE A 212 4.58 -5.65 -3.24
N LYS A 213 3.99 -5.15 -2.17
CA LYS A 213 3.34 -3.84 -2.12
C LYS A 213 3.71 -3.14 -0.81
N ALA A 214 3.81 -1.81 -0.83
CA ALA A 214 4.11 -1.03 0.36
C ALA A 214 3.52 0.38 0.22
N GLY A 215 2.95 0.91 1.30
CA GLY A 215 2.39 2.25 1.29
C GLY A 215 1.36 2.47 2.38
N ASN A 216 0.30 3.18 2.02
CA ASN A 216 -0.86 3.42 2.86
C ASN A 216 -2.09 2.80 2.18
N TYR A 217 -2.42 1.57 2.56
CA TYR A 217 -3.65 0.91 2.16
C TYR A 217 -4.66 0.94 3.30
N ASN A 218 -5.52 1.95 3.25
CA ASN A 218 -6.54 2.23 4.25
C ASN A 218 -7.57 1.09 4.27
N GLN A 219 -7.93 0.59 5.44
CA GLN A 219 -8.91 -0.49 5.62
C GLN A 219 -10.20 -0.03 6.31
N GLY A 220 -10.25 1.24 6.69
CA GLY A 220 -11.33 1.83 7.47
C GLY A 220 -12.07 2.91 6.70
N GLU A 221 -12.69 3.78 7.48
CA GLU A 221 -13.49 4.90 6.99
C GLU A 221 -12.75 6.22 7.17
N SER A 222 -11.97 6.34 8.25
CA SER A 222 -11.21 7.55 8.56
C SER A 222 -9.98 7.73 7.67
N ALA A 223 -9.52 8.98 7.54
CA ALA A 223 -8.26 9.29 6.86
C ALA A 223 -7.07 8.57 7.53
N SER A 224 -6.04 8.25 6.74
CA SER A 224 -4.78 7.67 7.21
C SER A 224 -3.55 8.33 6.59
N GLU A 225 -2.42 8.26 7.29
CA GLU A 225 -1.16 8.87 6.87
C GLU A 225 0.06 8.04 7.31
N VAL A 226 0.94 7.76 6.34
CA VAL A 226 2.16 6.95 6.50
C VAL A 226 3.33 7.69 5.84
N HIS A 227 4.46 7.74 6.53
CA HIS A 227 5.68 8.43 6.09
C HIS A 227 6.80 7.41 5.92
N PHE A 228 7.30 7.21 4.70
CA PHE A 228 8.41 6.30 4.41
C PHE A 228 9.74 7.06 4.34
N TYR A 229 10.75 6.57 5.04
CA TYR A 229 12.13 7.09 4.99
C TYR A 229 13.04 6.22 4.13
N GLU A 230 12.75 4.93 4.06
CA GLU A 230 13.51 3.96 3.27
C GLU A 230 12.55 2.85 2.83
N LEU A 231 12.74 2.37 1.60
CA LEU A 231 12.01 1.24 1.05
C LEU A 231 12.95 0.46 0.13
N THR A 232 13.12 -0.83 0.37
CA THR A 232 14.03 -1.68 -0.41
C THR A 232 13.38 -3.03 -0.67
N VAL A 233 13.57 -3.53 -1.89
CA VAL A 233 13.22 -4.89 -2.30
C VAL A 233 14.51 -5.62 -2.68
N GLN A 234 14.63 -6.88 -2.28
CA GLN A 234 15.76 -7.75 -2.61
C GLN A 234 15.25 -9.09 -3.16
N HIS A 235 15.87 -9.54 -4.25
CA HIS A 235 15.76 -10.88 -4.83
C HIS A 235 17.16 -11.48 -4.99
#